data_AF-A0A7X3DI76-F1
#
_entry.id   AF-A0A7X3DI76-F1
#
_cell.length_a   1.000
_cell.length_b   1.000
_cell.length_c   1.000
_cell.angle_alpha   90.00
_cell.angle_beta   90.00
_cell.angle_gamma   90.00
#
_symmetry.space_group_name_H-M   'P 1'
#
loop_
_entity.id
_entity.type
_entity.pdbx_description
1 polymer ?
#
loop_
_entity_poly.entity_id
_entity_poly.type
_entity_poly.pdbx_seq_one_letter_code
_entity_poly.pdbx_strand_id
1 'polypeptide(L)' 'MKELLLYIARNLVDDPEAVSVTEVEGPQELTLELRVAPDDMGKVIGRQGRIAKEIRTVIRSYAQRTGQKVSVDIVD' A
#
# COMPACT_ATOMS: atom_id res chain seq x y z
N MET A 1 -6.79 8.04 -0.47
CA MET A 1 -5.54 7.35 -0.90
C MET A 1 -5.68 5.85 -0.85
N LYS A 2 -6.46 5.33 0.11
CA LYS A 2 -6.94 3.94 0.15
C LYS A 2 -7.30 3.33 -1.20
N GLU A 3 -8.17 3.97 -1.98
CA GLU A 3 -8.64 3.42 -3.27
C GLU A 3 -7.51 3.22 -4.28
N LEU A 4 -6.55 4.14 -4.33
CA LEU A 4 -5.38 4.04 -5.21
C LEU A 4 -4.50 2.86 -4.79
N LEU A 5 -4.22 2.71 -3.49
CA LEU A 5 -3.42 1.60 -2.98
C LEU A 5 -4.12 0.25 -3.21
N LEU A 6 -5.43 0.20 -2.95
CA LEU A 6 -6.27 -0.97 -3.18
C LEU A 6 -6.26 -1.37 -4.66
N TYR A 7 -6.43 -0.40 -5.57
CA TYR A 7 -6.38 -0.63 -7.01
C TYR A 7 -5.03 -1.20 -7.45
N ILE A 8 -3.92 -0.62 -6.99
CA ILE A 8 -2.57 -1.10 -7.35
C ILE A 8 -2.37 -2.52 -6.83
N ALA A 9 -2.64 -2.77 -5.54
CA ALA A 9 -2.42 -4.06 -4.92
C ALA A 9 -3.27 -5.18 -5.55
N ARG A 10 -4.56 -4.92 -5.84
CA ARG A 10 -5.45 -5.88 -6.50
C ARG A 10 -4.98 -6.32 -7.88
N ASN A 11 -4.22 -5.49 -8.60
CA ASN A 11 -3.68 -5.83 -9.91
C ASN A 11 -2.30 -6.54 -9.85
N LEU A 12 -1.72 -6.72 -8.66
CA LEU A 12 -0.41 -7.35 -8.47
C LEU A 12 -0.50 -8.78 -7.91
N VAL A 13 -1.67 -9.19 -7.44
CA VAL A 13 -1.88 -10.41 -6.66
C VAL A 13 -2.74 -11.43 -7.43
N ASP A 14 -2.70 -12.70 -7.03
CA ASP A 14 -3.59 -13.73 -7.59
C ASP A 14 -4.96 -13.76 -6.91
N ASP A 15 -5.06 -13.32 -5.64
CA ASP A 15 -6.32 -13.16 -4.92
C ASP A 15 -6.65 -11.68 -4.63
N PRO A 16 -7.30 -10.97 -5.59
CA PRO A 16 -7.71 -9.57 -5.42
C PRO A 16 -8.74 -9.34 -4.30
N GLU A 17 -9.51 -10.38 -3.94
CA GLU A 17 -10.55 -10.26 -2.92
C GLU A 17 -9.96 -10.32 -1.50
N ALA A 18 -8.81 -10.98 -1.33
CA ALA A 18 -8.04 -10.96 -0.09
C ALA A 18 -7.30 -9.63 0.17
N VAL A 19 -7.28 -8.70 -0.79
CA VAL A 19 -6.64 -7.40 -0.63
C VAL A 19 -7.51 -6.45 0.19
N SER A 20 -6.98 -5.95 1.30
CA SER A 20 -7.63 -4.91 2.09
C SER A 20 -6.65 -3.80 2.49
N VAL A 21 -7.21 -2.61 2.67
CA VAL A 21 -6.45 -1.43 3.10
C VAL A 21 -7.18 -0.76 4.26
N THR A 22 -6.46 -0.60 5.38
CA THR A 22 -6.93 0.13 6.56
C THR A 22 -6.23 1.47 6.66
N GLU A 23 -7.01 2.51 6.92
CA GLU A 23 -6.51 3.86 7.19
C GLU A 23 -6.39 4.03 8.71
N VAL A 24 -5.17 4.28 9.19
CA VAL A 24 -4.88 4.53 10.61
C VAL A 24 -4.45 5.99 10.74
N GLU A 25 -5.31 6.81 11.32
CA GLU A 25 -4.99 8.22 11.58
C GLU A 25 -4.04 8.35 12.78
N GLY A 26 -2.80 8.77 12.49
CA GLY A 26 -1.83 9.11 13.51
C GLY A 26 -1.77 10.62 13.79
N PRO A 27 -1.09 11.04 14.86
CA PRO A 27 -0.96 12.47 15.21
C PRO A 27 -0.20 13.31 14.16
N GLN A 28 0.65 12.69 13.35
CA GLN A 28 1.55 13.37 12.41
C GLN A 28 1.41 12.92 10.95
N GLU A 29 0.91 11.71 10.72
CA GLU A 29 0.74 11.14 9.39
C GLU A 29 -0.40 10.12 9.37
N LEU A 30 -0.96 9.90 8.18
CA LEU A 30 -1.88 8.81 7.89
C LEU A 30 -1.07 7.56 7.54
N THR A 31 -1.31 6.45 8.21
CA THR A 31 -0.74 5.15 7.83
C THR A 31 -1.76 4.36 7.03
N LEU A 32 -1.35 3.89 5.86
CA LEU A 32 -2.12 2.93 5.06
C LEU A 32 -1.55 1.53 5.30
N GLU A 33 -2.31 0.69 6.00
CA GLU A 33 -1.98 -0.71 6.20
C GLU A 33 -2.54 -1.54 5.04
N LEU A 34 -1.66 -2.10 4.22
CA LEU A 34 -2.00 -3.05 3.15
C LEU A 34 -1.87 -4.48 3.66
N ARG A 35 -2.98 -5.23 3.58
CA ARG A 35 -3.03 -6.67 3.83
C ARG A 35 -3.36 -7.40 2.54
N VAL A 36 -2.70 -8.52 2.31
CA VAL A 36 -2.91 -9.42 1.17
C VAL A 36 -2.83 -10.87 1.64
N ALA A 37 -3.22 -11.83 0.78
CA ALA A 37 -3.01 -13.23 1.08
C ALA A 37 -1.50 -13.54 1.28
N PRO A 38 -1.13 -14.45 2.19
CA PRO A 38 0.28 -14.80 2.43
C PRO A 38 1.04 -15.21 1.16
N ASP A 39 0.37 -15.93 0.25
CA ASP A 39 0.95 -16.39 -1.02
C ASP A 39 1.24 -15.24 -2.00
N ASP A 40 0.60 -14.09 -1.81
CA ASP A 40 0.74 -12.90 -2.65
C ASP A 40 1.75 -11.88 -2.10
N MET A 41 2.20 -12.05 -0.86
CA MET A 41 3.18 -11.16 -0.22
C MET A 41 4.45 -11.01 -1.06
N GLY A 42 4.95 -12.11 -1.64
CA GLY A 42 6.14 -12.09 -2.49
C GLY A 42 6.00 -11.15 -3.71
N LYS A 43 4.79 -11.04 -4.28
CA LYS A 43 4.50 -10.19 -5.44
C LYS A 43 4.40 -8.73 -5.08
N VAL A 44 3.76 -8.43 -3.94
CA VAL A 44 3.61 -7.05 -3.45
C VAL A 44 4.95 -6.48 -2.97
N ILE A 45 5.75 -7.28 -2.27
CA ILE A 45 7.09 -6.86 -1.83
C ILE A 45 8.02 -6.74 -3.06
N GLY A 46 8.00 -7.73 -3.94
CA GLY A 46 8.88 -7.81 -5.09
C GLY A 46 10.34 -8.07 -4.72
N ARG A 47 11.18 -8.35 -5.72
CA ARG A 47 12.60 -8.65 -5.50
C ARG A 47 13.30 -7.49 -4.78
N GLN A 48 13.92 -7.78 -3.63
CA GLN A 48 14.58 -6.79 -2.77
C GLN A 48 13.66 -5.64 -2.31
N GLY A 49 12.34 -5.87 -2.23
CA GLY A 49 11.38 -4.84 -1.83
C GLY A 49 11.12 -3.77 -2.90
N ARG A 50 11.51 -4.03 -4.16
CA ARG A 50 11.40 -3.03 -5.23
C ARG A 50 9.95 -2.59 -5.47
N ILE A 51 8.99 -3.51 -5.51
CA ILE A 51 7.60 -3.18 -5.81
C ILE A 51 7.00 -2.38 -4.65
N ALA A 52 7.20 -2.84 -3.41
CA ALA A 52 6.80 -2.10 -2.21
C ALA A 52 7.35 -0.67 -2.17
N LYS A 53 8.61 -0.48 -2.59
CA LYS A 53 9.23 0.85 -2.69
C LYS A 53 8.50 1.74 -3.71
N GLU A 54 8.20 1.23 -4.90
CA GLU A 54 7.52 2.01 -5.93
C GLU A 54 6.06 2.33 -5.55
N ILE A 55 5.36 1.40 -4.92
CA ILE A 55 4.02 1.65 -4.34
C ILE A 55 4.08 2.84 -3.38
N ARG A 56 5.04 2.83 -2.45
CA ARG A 56 5.25 3.93 -1.49
C ARG A 56 5.55 5.25 -2.21
N THR A 57 6.35 5.23 -3.26
CA THR A 57 6.66 6.43 -4.07
C THR A 57 5.39 7.02 -4.68
N VAL A 58 4.57 6.21 -5.34
CA VAL A 58 3.32 6.66 -5.98
C VAL A 58 2.36 7.27 -4.97
N ILE A 59 2.16 6.60 -3.82
CA ILE A 59 1.28 7.08 -2.75
C ILE A 59 1.80 8.41 -2.17
N ARG A 60 3.10 8.52 -1.89
CA ARG A 60 3.71 9.77 -1.40
C ARG A 60 3.57 10.91 -2.41
N SER A 61 3.77 10.65 -3.70
CA SER A 61 3.61 11.67 -4.75
C SER A 61 2.17 12.19 -4.84
N TYR A 62 1.16 11.33 -4.64
CA TYR A 62 -0.23 11.76 -4.56
C TYR A 62 -0.48 12.59 -3.28
N ALA A 63 0.01 12.12 -2.13
CA ALA A 63 -0.18 12.79 -0.85
C ALA A 63 0.47 14.17 -0.77
N GLN A 64 1.61 14.36 -1.43
CA GLN A 64 2.26 15.67 -1.57
C GLN A 64 1.35 16.70 -2.25
N ARG A 65 0.51 16.28 -3.22
CA ARG A 65 -0.45 17.16 -3.88
C ARG A 65 -1.62 17.54 -2.98
N THR A 66 -1.96 16.71 -2.00
CA THR A 66 -3.05 16.95 -1.04
C THR A 66 -2.56 17.57 0.27
N GLY A 67 -1.26 17.82 0.42
CA GLY A 67 -0.66 18.39 1.64
C GLY A 67 -0.66 17.42 2.84
N GLN A 68 -0.90 16.14 2.62
CA GLN A 68 -1.02 15.13 3.68
C GLN A 68 0.28 14.33 3.79
N LYS A 69 0.74 14.07 5.03
CA LYS A 69 1.82 13.09 5.26
C LYS A 69 1.22 11.70 5.31
N VAL A 70 1.84 10.76 4.59
CA VAL A 70 1.36 9.39 4.48
C VAL A 70 2.52 8.39 4.53
N SER A 71 2.30 7.26 5.20
CA SER A 71 3.12 6.07 5.16
C SER A 71 2.31 4.86 4.66
N VAL A 72 3.01 3.87 4.11
CA VAL A 72 2.40 2.61 3.65
C VAL A 72 3.15 1.47 4.29
N ASP A 73 2.41 0.71 5.10
CA ASP A 73 2.88 -0.48 5.77
C ASP A 73 2.22 -1.71 5.15
N ILE A 74 3.04 -2.69 4.80
CA ILE A 74 2.58 -3.95 4.22
C ILE A 74 2.68 -4.95 5.36
N VAL A 75 1.53 -5.39 5.83
CA VAL A 75 1.35 -6.17 7.05
C VAL A 75 0.85 -7.57 6.69
N ASP A 76 1.32 -8.55 7.45
CA ASP A 76 0.89 -9.96 7.40
C ASP A 76 -0.50 -10.13 8.02
#